data_AF-A0A508A7J4-F1
#
_entry.id   AF-A0A508A7J4-F1
#
_cell.length_a   1.000
_cell.length_b   1.000
_cell.length_c   1.000
_cell.angle_alpha   90.00
_cell.angle_beta   90.00
_cell.angle_gamma   90.00
#
_symmetry.space_group_name_H-M   'P 1'
#
loop_
_entity.id
_entity.type
_entity.pdbx_description
1 polymer ?
#
loop_
_entity_poly.entity_id
_entity_poly.type
_entity_poly.pdbx_seq_one_letter_code
_entity_poly.pdbx_strand_id
1 'polypeptide(L)'
;MEPEVQADLPQIKLELLDGMRTYMHDVSSDGGDPGYAETDIVRCETILNVFLAKVASAHANDSDAVMAAVKEAVLAFNALNESCDHGLIETDQRELICELIIQAAAASGVGAGEDITEPWREW
;
A
#
# COMPACT_ATOMS: atom_id res chain seq x y z
N MET A 1 24.27 -12.89 14.85
CA MET A 1 23.01 -12.16 14.61
C MET A 1 23.22 -11.44 13.31
N GLU A 2 22.61 -11.94 12.24
CA GLU A 2 22.42 -11.11 11.06
C GLU A 2 21.60 -9.90 11.50
N PRO A 3 21.90 -8.69 11.03
CA PRO A 3 21.02 -7.56 11.31
C PRO A 3 19.65 -7.91 10.71
N GLU A 4 18.61 -7.90 11.53
CA GLU A 4 17.24 -7.83 11.03
C GLU A 4 17.21 -6.68 10.01
N VAL A 5 16.96 -7.00 8.75
CA VAL A 5 16.79 -5.98 7.72
C VAL A 5 15.59 -5.16 8.14
N GLN A 6 15.85 -3.97 8.68
CA GLN A 6 14.79 -3.08 9.09
C GLN A 6 14.10 -2.58 7.82
N ALA A 7 12.81 -2.85 7.73
CA ALA A 7 11.89 -2.38 6.70
C ALA A 7 12.16 -0.91 6.32
N ASP A 8 12.59 -0.66 5.08
CA ASP A 8 12.69 0.70 4.53
C ASP A 8 11.34 1.07 3.89
N LEU A 9 10.35 1.36 4.75
CA LEU A 9 9.00 1.75 4.33
C LEU A 9 9.01 2.93 3.32
N PRO A 10 9.86 3.96 3.48
CA PRO A 10 10.03 4.99 2.46
C PRO A 10 10.45 4.43 1.09
N GLN A 11 11.38 3.49 1.04
CA GLN A 11 11.83 2.87 -0.20
C GLN A 11 10.74 2.02 -0.87
N ILE A 12 10.03 1.18 -0.12
CA ILE A 12 8.90 0.38 -0.66
C ILE A 12 7.83 1.29 -1.25
N LYS A 13 7.50 2.39 -0.55
CA LYS A 13 6.55 3.38 -1.05
C LYS A 13 7.04 4.05 -2.33
N LEU A 14 8.33 4.41 -2.40
CA LEU A 14 8.92 5.02 -3.59
C LEU A 14 8.84 4.06 -4.78
N GLU A 15 9.26 2.81 -4.61
CA GLU A 15 9.21 1.77 -5.66
C GLU A 15 7.80 1.54 -6.18
N LEU A 16 6.81 1.49 -5.27
CA LEU A 16 5.40 1.37 -5.64
C LEU A 16 4.94 2.53 -6.54
N LEU A 17 5.17 3.77 -6.11
CA LEU A 17 4.69 4.96 -6.83
C LEU A 17 5.45 5.17 -8.14
N ASP A 18 6.76 4.90 -8.18
CA ASP A 18 7.57 4.99 -9.40
C ASP A 18 7.18 3.90 -10.40
N GLY A 19 6.85 2.69 -9.92
CA GLY A 19 6.32 1.62 -10.77
C GLY A 19 5.01 2.02 -11.45
N MET A 20 4.06 2.60 -10.70
CA MET A 20 2.79 3.10 -11.24
C MET A 20 3.02 4.21 -12.29
N ARG A 21 3.91 5.17 -12.01
CA ARG A 21 4.21 6.25 -12.96
C ARG A 21 4.91 5.76 -14.22
N THR A 22 5.81 4.78 -14.08
CA THR A 22 6.52 4.17 -15.21
C THR A 22 5.54 3.46 -16.13
N TYR A 23 4.66 2.61 -15.59
CA TYR A 23 3.61 1.97 -16.38
C TYR A 23 2.71 2.99 -17.10
N MET A 24 2.21 3.97 -16.35
CA MET A 24 1.35 5.03 -16.91
C MET A 24 2.05 5.76 -18.07
N HIS A 25 3.33 6.12 -17.90
CA HIS A 25 4.13 6.80 -18.92
C HIS A 25 4.34 5.93 -20.15
N ASP A 26 4.70 4.65 -19.97
CA ASP A 26 5.02 3.75 -21.06
C ASP A 26 3.79 3.45 -21.92
N VAL A 27 2.65 3.13 -21.28
CA VAL A 27 1.38 2.92 -21.98
C VAL A 27 0.94 4.18 -22.73
N SER A 28 1.04 5.35 -22.09
CA SER A 28 0.66 6.63 -22.72
C SER A 28 1.56 6.99 -23.90
N SER A 29 2.87 6.70 -23.80
CA SER A 29 3.85 6.98 -24.85
C SER A 29 3.61 6.13 -26.11
N ASP A 30 3.05 4.93 -25.93
CA ASP A 30 2.64 4.05 -27.02
C ASP A 30 1.21 4.35 -27.54
N GLY A 31 0.56 5.40 -27.02
CA GLY A 31 -0.79 5.83 -27.41
C GLY A 31 -1.92 4.97 -26.83
N GLY A 32 -1.61 4.15 -25.82
CA GLY A 32 -2.59 3.37 -25.05
C GLY A 32 -3.26 4.19 -23.95
N ASP A 33 -4.22 3.56 -23.28
CA ASP A 33 -4.88 4.06 -22.08
C ASP A 33 -4.44 3.20 -20.88
N PRO A 34 -3.72 3.75 -19.88
CA PRO A 34 -3.30 3.01 -18.70
C PRO A 34 -4.44 2.67 -17.74
N GLY A 35 -5.65 3.22 -17.92
CA GLY A 35 -6.80 2.94 -17.06
C GLY A 35 -6.83 3.72 -15.74
N TYR A 36 -5.84 4.60 -15.51
CA TYR A 36 -5.79 5.52 -14.36
C TYR A 36 -4.93 6.75 -14.68
N ALA A 37 -4.99 7.78 -13.84
CA ALA A 37 -4.22 9.01 -14.01
C ALA A 37 -3.30 9.31 -12.82
N GLU A 38 -2.41 10.29 -12.96
CA GLU A 38 -1.54 10.77 -11.86
C GLU A 38 -2.35 11.13 -10.60
N THR A 39 -3.60 11.60 -10.75
CA THR A 39 -4.48 11.89 -9.62
C THR A 39 -4.81 10.64 -8.79
N ASP A 40 -4.88 9.47 -9.41
CA ASP A 40 -5.14 8.20 -8.72
C ASP A 40 -3.88 7.66 -8.05
N ILE A 41 -2.71 7.89 -8.64
CA ILE A 41 -1.40 7.66 -7.98
C ILE A 41 -1.26 8.52 -6.72
N VAL A 42 -1.66 9.80 -6.79
CA VAL A 42 -1.68 10.70 -5.62
C VAL A 42 -2.66 10.22 -4.55
N ARG A 43 -3.80 9.65 -4.94
CA ARG A 43 -4.75 9.03 -3.99
C ARG A 43 -4.17 7.78 -3.34
N CYS A 44 -3.48 6.93 -4.10
CA CYS A 44 -2.74 5.78 -3.59
C CYS A 44 -1.71 6.23 -2.53
N GLU A 45 -0.88 7.22 -2.86
CA GLU A 45 0.09 7.80 -1.92
C GLU A 45 -0.59 8.36 -0.66
N THR A 46 -1.75 9.02 -0.82
CA THR A 46 -2.50 9.56 0.31
C THR A 46 -2.99 8.46 1.25
N ILE A 47 -3.50 7.35 0.73
CA ILE A 47 -3.93 6.20 1.54
C ILE A 47 -2.75 5.64 2.35
N LEU A 48 -1.59 5.46 1.71
CA LEU A 48 -0.36 4.98 2.37
C LEU A 48 0.09 5.95 3.46
N ASN A 49 0.13 7.24 3.18
CA ASN A 49 0.54 8.26 4.16
C ASN A 49 -0.42 8.31 5.36
N VAL A 50 -1.73 8.20 5.14
CA VAL A 50 -2.74 8.15 6.21
C VAL A 50 -2.56 6.90 7.06
N PHE A 51 -2.36 5.74 6.43
CA PHE A 51 -2.08 4.49 7.13
C PHE A 51 -0.82 4.57 8.00
N LEU A 52 0.30 4.99 7.42
CA LEU A 52 1.58 5.13 8.12
C LEU A 52 1.48 6.11 9.29
N ALA A 53 0.78 7.23 9.11
CA ALA A 53 0.54 8.19 10.18
C ALA A 53 -0.28 7.59 11.33
N LYS A 54 -1.33 6.80 11.02
CA LYS A 54 -2.16 6.13 12.04
C LYS A 54 -1.34 5.11 12.83
N VAL A 55 -0.56 4.27 12.16
CA VAL A 55 0.31 3.30 12.82
C VAL A 55 1.37 3.98 13.68
N ALA A 56 2.02 5.05 13.18
CA ALA A 56 3.00 5.81 13.95
C ALA A 56 2.39 6.53 15.18
N SER A 57 1.10 6.87 15.13
CA SER A 57 0.38 7.49 16.23
C SER A 57 -0.20 6.50 17.25
N ALA A 58 -0.31 5.22 16.89
CA ALA A 58 -0.81 4.18 17.77
C ALA A 58 0.17 3.94 18.92
N HIS A 59 -0.35 3.57 20.09
CA HIS A 59 0.51 3.10 21.17
C HIS A 59 1.19 1.78 20.76
N ALA A 60 2.42 1.55 21.21
CA ALA A 60 3.13 0.31 20.91
C ALA A 60 2.31 -0.91 21.38
N ASN A 61 2.15 -1.91 20.51
CA ASN A 61 1.31 -3.11 20.72
C ASN A 61 -0.20 -2.85 20.84
N ASP A 62 -0.70 -1.68 20.41
CA ASP A 62 -2.14 -1.44 20.28
C ASP A 62 -2.68 -2.15 19.03
N SER A 63 -2.90 -3.46 19.16
CA SER A 63 -3.36 -4.32 18.07
C SER A 63 -4.70 -3.85 17.49
N ASP A 64 -5.60 -3.32 18.31
CA ASP A 64 -6.92 -2.89 17.84
C ASP A 64 -6.80 -1.65 16.95
N ALA A 65 -6.01 -0.64 17.38
CA ALA A 65 -5.79 0.56 16.59
C ALA A 65 -5.06 0.26 15.26
N VAL A 66 -4.04 -0.60 15.30
CA VAL A 66 -3.27 -0.96 14.11
C VAL A 66 -4.11 -1.79 13.13
N MET A 67 -4.84 -2.80 13.60
CA MET A 67 -5.72 -3.60 12.73
C MET A 67 -6.88 -2.78 12.16
N ALA A 68 -7.38 -1.78 12.91
CA ALA A 68 -8.33 -0.81 12.37
C ALA A 68 -7.71 0.02 11.23
N ALA A 69 -6.49 0.52 11.40
CA ALA A 69 -5.78 1.26 10.35
C ALA A 69 -5.51 0.39 9.10
N VAL A 70 -5.14 -0.89 9.28
CA VAL A 70 -4.97 -1.87 8.20
C VAL A 70 -6.27 -2.02 7.42
N LYS A 71 -7.37 -2.33 8.12
CA LYS A 71 -8.69 -2.50 7.49
C LYS A 71 -9.12 -1.26 6.72
N GLU A 72 -8.97 -0.08 7.32
CA GLU A 72 -9.33 1.18 6.67
C GLU A 72 -8.50 1.43 5.40
N ALA A 73 -7.20 1.12 5.42
CA ALA A 73 -6.33 1.23 4.26
C ALA A 73 -6.77 0.26 3.14
N VAL A 74 -7.00 -1.01 3.46
CA VAL A 74 -7.42 -2.02 2.48
C VAL A 74 -8.76 -1.64 1.83
N LEU A 75 -9.74 -1.20 2.62
CA LEU A 75 -11.03 -0.75 2.08
C LEU A 75 -10.89 0.50 1.20
N ALA A 76 -9.98 1.42 1.55
CA ALA A 76 -9.70 2.57 0.71
C ALA A 76 -9.03 2.18 -0.61
N PHE A 77 -8.16 1.16 -0.60
CA PHE A 77 -7.57 0.61 -1.83
C PHE A 77 -8.60 -0.12 -2.70
N ASN A 78 -9.51 -0.90 -2.11
CA ASN A 78 -10.61 -1.52 -2.87
C ASN A 78 -11.41 -0.45 -3.61
N ALA A 79 -11.83 0.60 -2.91
CA ALA A 79 -12.62 1.69 -3.49
C ALA A 79 -11.84 2.46 -4.58
N LEU A 80 -10.55 2.71 -4.35
CA LEU A 80 -9.71 3.39 -5.34
C LEU A 80 -9.52 2.52 -6.60
N ASN A 81 -9.25 1.23 -6.43
CA ASN A 81 -9.08 0.30 -7.56
C ASN A 81 -10.39 0.14 -8.34
N GLU A 82 -11.53 -0.01 -7.65
CA GLU A 82 -12.86 -0.04 -8.27
C GLU A 82 -13.14 1.24 -9.08
N SER A 83 -12.74 2.42 -8.57
CA SER A 83 -12.90 3.69 -9.30
C SER A 83 -12.03 3.81 -10.57
N CYS A 84 -11.05 2.92 -10.73
CA CYS A 84 -10.19 2.79 -11.90
C CYS A 84 -10.53 1.52 -12.71
N ASP A 85 -11.78 1.03 -12.63
CA ASP A 85 -12.25 -0.20 -13.30
C ASP A 85 -11.35 -1.43 -13.01
N HIS A 86 -10.78 -1.48 -11.80
CA HIS A 86 -9.82 -2.48 -11.32
C HIS A 86 -8.45 -2.51 -12.05
N GLY A 87 -8.11 -1.48 -12.82
CA GLY A 87 -6.84 -1.39 -13.55
C GLY A 87 -5.69 -0.70 -12.81
N LEU A 88 -5.88 -0.22 -11.57
CA LEU A 88 -4.86 0.54 -10.84
C LEU A 88 -3.86 -0.37 -10.13
N ILE A 89 -4.33 -1.45 -9.50
CA ILE A 89 -3.52 -2.34 -8.67
C ILE A 89 -3.29 -3.66 -9.40
N GLU A 90 -2.13 -3.77 -10.02
CA GLU A 90 -1.62 -5.00 -10.63
C GLU A 90 -0.81 -5.85 -9.63
N THR A 91 -0.28 -6.99 -10.08
CA THR A 91 0.44 -7.93 -9.20
C THR A 91 1.61 -7.29 -8.45
N ASP A 92 2.45 -6.50 -9.14
CA ASP A 92 3.61 -5.86 -8.51
C ASP A 92 3.19 -4.80 -7.48
N GLN A 93 2.16 -4.00 -7.81
CA GLN A 93 1.60 -3.01 -6.88
C GLN A 93 0.98 -3.71 -5.66
N ARG A 94 0.27 -4.83 -5.86
CA ARG A 94 -0.32 -5.58 -4.76
C ARG A 94 0.74 -6.05 -3.78
N GLU A 95 1.82 -6.64 -4.29
CA GLU A 95 2.92 -7.14 -3.46
C GLU A 95 3.54 -6.02 -2.62
N LEU A 96 3.84 -4.87 -3.23
CA LEU A 96 4.43 -3.72 -2.53
C LEU A 96 3.47 -3.08 -1.51
N ILE A 97 2.17 -2.96 -1.83
CA ILE A 97 1.18 -2.44 -0.88
C ILE A 97 1.06 -3.37 0.34
N CYS A 98 0.92 -4.67 0.11
CA CYS A 98 0.85 -5.65 1.20
C CYS A 98 2.12 -5.64 2.04
N GLU A 99 3.30 -5.65 1.41
CA GLU A 99 4.59 -5.61 2.09
C GLU A 99 4.71 -4.37 3.00
N LEU A 100 4.37 -3.18 2.48
CA LEU A 100 4.42 -1.94 3.26
C LEU A 100 3.49 -2.00 4.47
N ILE A 101 2.25 -2.48 4.30
CA ILE A 101 1.26 -2.59 5.38
C ILE A 101 1.73 -3.57 6.45
N ILE A 102 2.18 -4.76 6.05
CA ILE A 102 2.62 -5.83 6.94
C ILE A 102 3.85 -5.40 7.73
N GLN A 103 4.85 -4.81 7.06
CA GLN A 103 6.08 -4.36 7.72
C GLN A 103 5.83 -3.20 8.69
N ALA A 104 4.96 -2.24 8.33
CA ALA A 104 4.59 -1.16 9.23
C ALA A 104 3.86 -1.67 10.48
N ALA A 105 2.92 -2.62 10.31
CA ALA A 105 2.23 -3.24 11.44
C ALA A 105 3.19 -4.05 12.31
N ALA A 106 4.07 -4.85 11.72
CA ALA A 106 5.08 -5.63 12.44
C ALA A 106 6.04 -4.74 13.25
N ALA A 107 6.46 -3.60 12.68
CA ALA A 107 7.28 -2.61 13.39
C ALA A 107 6.58 -2.00 14.62
N SER A 108 5.24 -2.01 14.66
CA SER A 108 4.45 -1.59 15.82
C SER A 108 4.19 -2.71 16.85
N GLY A 109 4.65 -3.93 16.58
CA GLY A 109 4.45 -5.12 17.41
C GLY A 109 3.19 -5.93 17.07
N VAL A 110 2.57 -5.70 15.90
CA VAL A 110 1.27 -6.28 15.52
C VAL A 110 1.42 -7.17 14.28
N GLY A 111 0.66 -8.26 14.21
CA GLY A 111 0.54 -9.12 13.02
C GLY A 111 1.71 -10.08 12.76
N ALA A 112 2.85 -9.93 13.44
CA ALA A 112 3.99 -10.86 13.39
C ALA A 112 4.49 -11.22 11.96
N GLY A 113 4.25 -10.35 10.98
CA GLY A 113 4.62 -10.57 9.57
C GLY A 113 3.63 -11.42 8.76
N GLU A 114 2.49 -11.80 9.32
CA GLU A 114 1.41 -12.48 8.57
C GLU A 114 0.70 -11.52 7.60
N ASP A 115 0.08 -12.05 6.54
CA ASP A 115 -0.77 -11.25 5.65
C ASP A 115 -2.09 -10.88 6.35
N ILE A 116 -2.02 -9.80 7.11
CA ILE A 116 -3.16 -9.19 7.81
C ILE A 116 -4.09 -8.39 6.88
N THR A 117 -3.79 -8.31 5.58
CA THR A 117 -4.62 -7.59 4.58
C THR A 117 -5.68 -8.48 3.95
N GLU A 118 -5.39 -9.79 3.83
CA GLU A 118 -6.20 -10.78 3.13
C GLU A 118 -7.70 -10.75 3.48
N PRO A 119 -8.14 -10.58 4.74
CA PRO A 119 -9.56 -10.67 5.09
C PRO A 119 -10.47 -9.60 4.46
N TRP A 120 -9.92 -8.49 3.96
CA TRP A 120 -10.68 -7.37 3.39
C TRP A 120 -10.31 -7.06 1.95
N ARG A 121 -9.28 -7.71 1.40
CA ARG A 121 -8.68 -7.35 0.12
C ARG A 121 -9.50 -7.91 -1.05
N GLU A 122 -9.77 -7.04 -2.03
CA GLU A 122 -10.52 -7.38 -3.26
C GLU A 122 -9.66 -7.22 -4.54
N TRP A 123 -8.35 -7.03 -4.38
CA TRP A 123 -7.34 -6.83 -5.44
C TRP A 123 -6.09 -7.73 -5.26
#